data_AF-A0A8J6T9G5-F1
#
_entry.id   AF-A0A8J6T9G5-F1
#
_cell.length_a   1.000
_cell.length_b   1.000
_cell.length_c   1.000
_cell.angle_alpha   90.00
_cell.angle_beta   90.00
_cell.angle_gamma   90.00
#
_symmetry.space_group_name_H-M   'P 1'
#
loop_
_entity.id
_entity.type
_entity.pdbx_description
1 polymer ?
#
loop_
_entity_poly.entity_id
_entity_poly.type
_entity_poly.pdbx_seq_one_letter_code
_entity_poly.pdbx_strand_id
1 'polypeptide(L)'
;MSTFEKHCQESIKLFGRPYEEVHKWLDEFMGTEKYGMRHRKLRHHEEGVNKAVELFGEEAGEVARQHIISDLKEEGWTKNDPFPKDERVYVDMGLF
;
A
#
# COMPACT_ATOMS: atom_id res chain seq x y z
N MET A 1 -11.15 7.03 0.19
CA MET A 1 -9.74 7.21 -0.19
C MET A 1 -9.00 7.61 1.06
N SER A 2 -8.25 6.67 1.62
CA SER A 2 -7.35 6.93 2.72
C SER A 2 -6.32 7.94 2.24
N THR A 3 -6.10 8.99 3.02
CA THR A 3 -5.14 10.04 2.66
C THR A 3 -3.79 9.72 3.27
N PHE A 4 -2.74 10.34 2.73
CA PHE A 4 -1.39 10.27 3.30
C PHE A 4 -1.38 10.56 4.81
N GLU A 5 -2.10 11.60 5.26
CA GLU A 5 -2.19 11.93 6.69
C GLU A 5 -2.85 10.82 7.50
N LYS A 6 -3.89 10.17 6.96
CA LYS A 6 -4.57 9.06 7.64
C LYS A 6 -3.63 7.86 7.81
N HIS A 7 -2.86 7.51 6.77
CA HIS A 7 -1.86 6.44 6.87
C HIS A 7 -0.76 6.76 7.88
N CYS A 8 -0.27 8.00 7.90
CA CYS A 8 0.69 8.47 8.90
C CYS A 8 0.12 8.35 10.32
N GLN A 9 -1.14 8.72 10.55
CA GLN A 9 -1.79 8.61 11.86
C GLN A 9 -2.04 7.15 12.27
N GLU A 10 -2.40 6.28 11.33
CA GLU A 10 -2.50 4.83 11.57
C GLU A 10 -1.13 4.26 11.97
N SER A 11 -0.07 4.68 11.28
CA SER A 11 1.29 4.24 11.56
C SER A 11 1.80 4.73 12.92
N ILE A 12 1.52 5.98 13.30
CA ILE A 12 1.86 6.51 14.63
C ILE A 12 1.21 5.67 15.73
N LYS A 13 -0.06 5.27 15.55
CA LYS A 13 -0.79 4.47 16.54
C LYS A 13 -0.27 3.05 16.68
N LEU A 14 0.16 2.43 15.57
CA LEU A 14 0.56 1.02 15.54
C LEU A 14 2.07 0.81 15.76
N PHE A 15 2.89 1.72 15.26
CA PHE A 15 4.35 1.58 15.16
C PHE A 15 5.10 2.74 15.83
N GLY A 16 4.40 3.75 16.37
CA GLY A 16 5.01 4.83 17.15
C GLY A 16 5.64 5.97 16.34
N ARG A 17 5.62 5.92 15.01
CA ARG A 17 6.08 7.01 14.11
C ARG A 17 5.30 7.01 12.78
N PRO A 18 5.37 8.07 11.96
CA PRO A 18 4.51 8.18 10.77
C PRO A 18 4.94 7.36 9.54
N TYR A 19 6.24 7.03 9.40
CA TYR A 19 6.81 6.36 8.21
C TYR A 19 6.42 7.03 6.88
N GLU A 20 6.56 8.35 6.82
CA GLU A 20 6.21 9.13 5.64
C GLU A 20 6.90 8.63 4.37
N GLU A 21 8.16 8.20 4.48
CA GLU A 21 8.97 7.67 3.40
C GLU A 21 8.37 6.41 2.78
N VAL A 22 7.75 5.54 3.58
CA VAL A 22 7.11 4.31 3.11
C VAL A 22 5.82 4.65 2.35
N HIS A 23 4.98 5.52 2.94
CA HIS A 23 3.71 5.93 2.30
C HIS A 23 3.96 6.71 1.00
N LYS A 24 4.90 7.66 1.01
CA LYS A 24 5.30 8.41 -0.19
C LYS A 24 5.84 7.50 -1.29
N TRP A 25 6.58 6.45 -0.92
CA TRP A 25 7.08 5.49 -1.89
C TRP A 25 5.95 4.61 -2.44
N LEU A 26 5.03 4.11 -1.62
CA LEU A 26 3.89 3.33 -2.12
C LEU A 26 3.03 4.12 -3.10
N ASP A 27 2.82 5.41 -2.82
CA ASP A 27 1.96 6.31 -3.59
C ASP A 27 2.69 7.19 -4.61
N GLU A 28 3.99 6.96 -4.86
CA GLU A 28 4.83 7.81 -5.73
C GLU A 28 4.19 8.07 -7.12
N PHE A 29 3.43 7.11 -7.63
CA PHE A 29 2.80 7.17 -8.96
C PHE A 29 1.38 7.73 -8.96
N MET A 30 0.82 8.05 -7.79
CA MET A 30 -0.51 8.65 -7.65
C MET A 30 -0.57 9.97 -8.41
N GLY A 31 -1.58 10.14 -9.26
CA GLY A 31 -1.82 11.38 -10.01
C GLY A 31 -0.86 11.63 -11.18
N THR A 32 0.06 10.71 -11.48
CA THR A 32 0.93 10.80 -12.68
C THR A 32 0.13 10.64 -13.97
N GLU A 33 0.57 11.22 -15.09
CA GLU A 33 -0.14 11.12 -16.38
C GLU A 33 -0.37 9.66 -16.82
N LYS A 34 0.59 8.78 -16.54
CA LYS A 34 0.56 7.38 -16.95
C LYS A 34 -0.41 6.52 -16.11
N TYR A 35 -0.51 6.78 -14.80
CA TYR A 35 -1.21 5.89 -13.88
C TYR A 35 -2.43 6.53 -13.20
N GLY A 36 -2.45 7.85 -13.05
CA GLY A 36 -3.52 8.58 -12.40
C GLY A 36 -3.84 7.98 -11.02
N MET A 37 -5.12 7.64 -10.80
CA MET A 37 -5.56 6.98 -9.56
C MET A 37 -5.44 5.45 -9.58
N ARG A 38 -5.01 4.85 -10.71
CA ARG A 38 -4.82 3.40 -10.87
C ARG A 38 -3.39 2.97 -10.58
N HIS A 39 -2.71 3.69 -9.72
CA HIS A 39 -1.30 3.48 -9.40
C HIS A 39 -1.09 2.31 -8.43
N ARG A 40 -2.11 1.98 -7.63
CA ARG A 40 -2.02 1.03 -6.53
C ARG A 40 -1.50 -0.33 -6.97
N LYS A 41 -1.94 -0.83 -8.12
CA LYS A 41 -1.46 -2.09 -8.72
C LYS A 41 0.07 -2.23 -8.85
N LEU A 42 0.83 -1.12 -8.85
CA LEU A 42 2.28 -1.12 -9.02
C LEU A 42 3.05 -1.55 -7.77
N ARG A 43 2.51 -1.27 -6.58
CA ARG A 43 3.21 -1.51 -5.29
C ARG A 43 2.28 -1.98 -4.16
N HIS A 44 0.97 -2.00 -4.36
CA HIS A 44 -0.02 -2.36 -3.33
C HIS A 44 -0.27 -3.87 -3.29
N HIS A 45 0.80 -4.65 -3.22
CA HIS A 45 0.79 -6.11 -3.22
C HIS A 45 2.01 -6.65 -2.46
N GLU A 46 2.11 -7.97 -2.31
CA GLU A 46 3.15 -8.64 -1.51
C GLU A 46 4.57 -8.34 -2.00
N GLU A 47 4.82 -8.35 -3.32
CA GLU A 47 6.15 -7.95 -3.84
C GLU A 47 6.50 -6.49 -3.50
N GLY A 48 5.51 -5.59 -3.45
CA GLY A 48 5.71 -4.20 -3.02
C GLY A 48 6.08 -4.10 -1.54
N VAL A 49 5.47 -4.93 -0.69
CA VAL A 49 5.83 -5.06 0.74
C VAL A 49 7.27 -5.55 0.89
N ASN A 50 7.64 -6.62 0.17
CA ASN A 50 9.01 -7.15 0.21
C ASN A 50 10.01 -6.09 -0.26
N LYS A 51 9.64 -5.30 -1.28
CA LYS A 51 10.50 -4.23 -1.76
C LYS A 51 10.63 -3.06 -0.77
N ALA A 52 9.58 -2.73 -0.02
CA ALA A 52 9.66 -1.76 1.07
C ALA A 52 10.63 -2.24 2.17
N VAL A 53 10.66 -3.53 2.48
CA VAL A 53 11.63 -4.12 3.43
C VAL A 53 13.06 -3.93 2.94
N GLU A 54 13.33 -4.21 1.67
CA GLU A 54 14.67 -4.03 1.08
C GLU A 54 15.15 -2.57 1.13
N LEU A 55 14.24 -1.61 0.99
CA LEU A 55 14.58 -0.18 0.88
C LEU A 55 14.64 0.54 2.23
N PHE A 56 13.76 0.17 3.16
CA PHE A 56 13.52 0.94 4.40
C PHE A 56 13.69 0.11 5.68
N GLY A 57 13.95 -1.20 5.56
CA GLY A 57 14.14 -2.11 6.69
C GLY A 57 12.89 -2.92 7.04
N GLU A 58 13.07 -3.90 7.92
CA GLU A 58 12.07 -4.94 8.24
C GLU A 58 10.70 -4.37 8.69
N GLU A 59 10.73 -3.37 9.57
CA GLU A 59 9.51 -2.73 10.09
C GLU A 59 8.68 -2.02 9.01
N ALA A 60 9.34 -1.55 7.94
CA ALA A 60 8.64 -0.93 6.82
C ALA A 60 7.73 -1.91 6.06
N GLY A 61 8.00 -3.22 6.14
CA GLY A 61 7.12 -4.24 5.58
C GLY A 61 5.76 -4.28 6.27
N GLU A 62 5.73 -4.18 7.60
CA GLU A 62 4.48 -4.17 8.37
C GLU A 62 3.69 -2.87 8.12
N VAL A 63 4.39 -1.74 8.07
CA VAL A 63 3.82 -0.43 7.72
C VAL A 63 3.23 -0.45 6.32
N ALA A 64 3.98 -0.95 5.34
CA ALA A 64 3.52 -1.05 3.96
C ALA A 64 2.30 -1.96 3.84
N ARG A 65 2.34 -3.14 4.49
CA ARG A 65 1.19 -4.06 4.52
C ARG A 65 -0.04 -3.40 5.16
N GLN A 66 0.15 -2.64 6.25
CA GLN A 66 -0.93 -1.90 6.89
C GLN A 66 -1.56 -0.86 5.95
N HIS A 67 -0.74 -0.05 5.30
CA HIS A 67 -1.18 0.95 4.31
C HIS A 67 -2.02 0.27 3.21
N ILE A 68 -1.46 -0.77 2.59
CA ILE A 68 -2.10 -1.49 1.48
C ILE A 68 -3.43 -2.09 1.91
N ILE A 69 -3.51 -2.72 3.09
CA ILE A 69 -4.76 -3.28 3.59
C ILE A 69 -5.83 -2.20 3.82
N SER A 70 -5.44 -1.03 4.33
CA SER A 70 -6.39 0.09 4.50
C SER A 70 -6.95 0.54 3.16
N ASP A 71 -6.13 0.60 2.11
CA ASP A 71 -6.55 0.98 0.76
C ASP A 71 -7.40 -0.08 0.06
N LEU A 72 -6.98 -1.34 0.12
CA LEU A 72 -7.72 -2.47 -0.43
C LEU A 72 -9.14 -2.55 0.13
N LYS A 73 -9.31 -2.32 1.45
CA LYS A 73 -10.63 -2.32 2.09
C LYS A 73 -11.58 -1.26 1.51
N GLU A 74 -11.06 -0.13 1.06
CA GLU A 74 -11.87 0.90 0.41
C GLU A 74 -12.28 0.52 -1.01
N GLU A 75 -11.57 -0.41 -1.65
CA GLU A 75 -11.89 -1.00 -2.96
C GLU A 75 -12.78 -2.24 -2.86
N GLY A 76 -13.23 -2.60 -1.64
CA GLY A 76 -14.12 -3.72 -1.40
C GLY A 76 -13.42 -5.03 -1.03
N TRP A 77 -12.09 -5.03 -0.87
CA TRP A 77 -11.36 -6.18 -0.33
C TRP A 77 -11.76 -6.44 1.12
N THR A 78 -11.91 -7.71 1.47
CA THR A 78 -12.22 -8.19 2.81
C THR A 78 -11.11 -9.08 3.34
N LYS A 79 -11.08 -9.30 4.66
CA LYS A 79 -10.13 -10.23 5.29
C LYS A 79 -10.23 -11.69 4.80
N ASN A 80 -11.28 -12.04 4.07
CA ASN A 80 -11.45 -13.38 3.49
C ASN A 80 -10.85 -13.48 2.09
N ASP A 81 -10.52 -12.35 1.47
CA ASP A 81 -9.89 -12.28 0.16
C ASP A 81 -8.38 -12.48 0.30
N PRO A 82 -7.72 -13.12 -0.69
CA PRO A 82 -6.27 -13.25 -0.67
C PRO A 82 -5.63 -11.86 -0.75
N PHE A 83 -4.50 -11.68 -0.05
CA PHE A 83 -3.69 -10.50 -0.28
C PHE A 83 -3.03 -10.62 -1.67
N PRO A 84 -3.11 -9.60 -2.54
CA PRO A 84 -2.55 -9.68 -3.88
C PRO A 84 -1.04 -9.91 -3.81
N LYS A 85 -0.54 -10.87 -4.58
CA LYS A 85 0.89 -11.25 -4.57
C LYS A 85 1.74 -10.27 -5.37
N ASP A 86 1.26 -9.92 -6.55
CA ASP A 86 1.95 -9.08 -7.54
C ASP A 86 0.93 -8.20 -8.30
N GLU A 87 1.42 -7.36 -9.23
CA GLU A 87 0.58 -6.50 -10.08
C GLU A 87 -0.45 -7.31 -10.88
N ARG A 88 -0.08 -8.49 -11.37
CA ARG A 88 -0.99 -9.32 -12.19
C ARG A 88 -2.16 -9.81 -11.34
N VAL A 89 -1.90 -10.37 -10.17
CA VAL A 89 -2.94 -10.83 -9.24
C VAL A 89 -3.81 -9.67 -8.77
N TYR A 90 -3.22 -8.50 -8.51
CA TYR A 90 -3.98 -7.29 -8.16
C TYR A 90 -5.02 -6.95 -9.24
N VAL A 91 -4.61 -6.95 -10.52
CA VAL A 91 -5.50 -6.66 -11.65
C VAL A 91 -6.54 -7.76 -11.86
N ASP A 92 -6.15 -9.04 -11.73
CA ASP A 92 -7.07 -10.18 -11.88
C ASP A 92 -8.18 -10.20 -10.81
N MET A 93 -7.92 -9.60 -9.63
CA MET A 93 -8.91 -9.41 -8.56
C MET A 93 -9.94 -8.30 -8.86
N GLY A 94 -9.75 -7.51 -9.93
CA GLY A 94 -10.65 -6.41 -10.28
C GLY A 94 -10.56 -5.19 -9.37
N LEU A 95 -9.43 -5.03 -8.68
CA LEU A 95 -9.09 -3.87 -7.86
C LEU A 95 -8.60 -2.72 -8.76
N PHE A 96 -8.73 -1.46 -8.33
CA PHE A 96 -8.56 -0.27 -9.21
C PHE A 96 -7.55 0.74 -8.71
#